data_AF-A0A164ZPP9-F1
#
_entry.id   AF-A0A164ZPP9-F1
#
_cell.length_a   1.000
_cell.length_b   1.000
_cell.length_c   1.000
_cell.angle_alpha   90.00
_cell.angle_beta   90.00
_cell.angle_gamma   90.00
#
_symmetry.space_group_name_H-M   'P 1'
#
loop_
_entity.id
_entity.type
_entity.pdbx_description
1 polymer ?
#
loop_
_entity_poly.entity_id
_entity_poly.type
_entity_poly.pdbx_seq_one_letter_code
_entity_poly.pdbx_strand_id
1 'polypeptide(L)'
;MSEQVAASRTAHEVVSNSVLFSLIFFSGAMALLPISTYFGSLNYIWPGNTTYAALSAVLAANIVLVGYIIIAARDDKSSREESQRAASKLESKKER
;
A
#
# COMPACT_ATOMS: atom_id res chain seq x y z
N MET A 1 -3.84 5.34 33.49
CA MET A 1 -2.95 5.95 32.46
C MET A 1 -1.96 4.95 31.85
N SER A 2 -1.47 3.93 32.57
CA SER A 2 -0.61 2.87 32.05
C SER A 2 -1.30 1.92 31.06
N GLU A 3 -2.59 1.61 31.25
CA GLU A 3 -3.35 0.74 30.35
C GLU A 3 -3.65 1.38 28.99
N GLN A 4 -3.82 2.70 28.95
CA GLN A 4 -4.03 3.44 27.71
C GLN A 4 -2.75 3.44 26.85
N VAL A 5 -1.58 3.56 27.48
CA VAL A 5 -0.26 3.47 26.81
C VAL A 5 0.02 2.03 26.32
N ALA A 6 -0.41 1.02 27.07
CA ALA A 6 -0.31 -0.38 26.63
C ALA A 6 -1.24 -0.68 25.43
N ALA A 7 -2.48 -0.15 25.45
CA ALA A 7 -3.42 -0.24 24.33
C ALA A 7 -2.93 0.53 23.08
N SER A 8 -2.22 1.65 23.25
CA SER A 8 -1.58 2.36 22.14
C SER A 8 -0.41 1.57 21.53
N ARG A 9 0.35 0.84 22.35
CA ARG A 9 1.45 -0.01 21.87
C ARG A 9 0.95 -1.22 21.10
N THR A 10 -0.11 -1.88 21.57
CA THR A 10 -0.74 -2.98 20.83
C THR A 10 -1.44 -2.50 19.56
N ALA A 11 -2.10 -1.32 19.57
CA ALA A 11 -2.64 -0.73 18.35
C ALA A 11 -1.55 -0.41 17.30
N HIS A 12 -0.36 -0.01 17.75
CA HIS A 12 0.80 0.23 16.88
C HIS A 12 1.44 -1.08 16.37
N GLU A 13 1.44 -2.15 17.18
CA GLU A 13 1.95 -3.47 16.80
C GLU A 13 1.02 -4.20 15.82
N VAL A 14 -0.27 -3.84 15.78
CA VAL A 14 -1.26 -4.35 14.82
C VAL A 14 -1.20 -3.63 13.46
N VAL A 15 -0.34 -2.61 13.28
CA VAL A 15 0.06 -2.18 11.94
C VAL A 15 0.86 -3.31 11.32
N SER A 16 0.16 -4.20 10.61
CA SER A 16 0.74 -5.35 9.95
C SER A 16 1.96 -4.90 9.14
N ASN A 17 3.08 -5.59 9.33
CA ASN A 17 4.33 -5.33 8.62
C ASN A 17 4.13 -5.33 7.08
N SER A 18 3.05 -5.99 6.61
CA SER A 18 2.59 -5.99 5.22
C SER A 18 2.11 -4.61 4.74
N VAL A 19 1.38 -3.87 5.58
CA VAL A 19 0.88 -2.52 5.30
C VAL A 19 2.05 -1.56 5.13
N LEU A 20 3.00 -1.61 6.07
CA LEU A 20 4.16 -0.73 6.08
C LEU A 20 5.03 -0.94 4.83
N PHE A 21 5.25 -2.21 4.48
CA PHE A 21 5.96 -2.57 3.25
C PHE A 21 5.23 -2.07 2.01
N SER A 22 3.91 -2.26 1.94
CA SER A 22 3.09 -1.79 0.81
C SER A 22 3.16 -0.28 0.67
N LEU A 23 3.07 0.49 1.76
CA LEU A 23 3.18 1.95 1.75
C LEU A 23 4.55 2.42 1.23
N ILE A 24 5.64 1.85 1.74
CA ILE A 24 7.00 2.20 1.31
C ILE A 24 7.21 1.84 -0.16
N PHE A 25 6.79 0.64 -0.56
CA PHE A 25 6.88 0.16 -1.94
C PHE A 25 6.10 1.07 -2.88
N PHE A 26 4.85 1.40 -2.56
CA PHE A 26 4.02 2.26 -3.42
C PHE A 26 4.48 3.70 -3.45
N SER A 27 5.01 4.22 -2.34
CA SER A 27 5.64 5.55 -2.30
C SER A 27 6.81 5.63 -3.27
N GLY A 28 7.72 4.65 -3.25
CA GLY A 28 8.82 4.57 -4.22
C GLY A 28 8.32 4.34 -5.64
N ALA A 29 7.38 3.43 -5.83
CA ALA A 29 6.83 3.09 -7.15
C ALA A 29 6.13 4.28 -7.82
N MET A 30 5.43 5.12 -7.07
CA MET A 30 4.75 6.30 -7.61
C MET A 30 5.71 7.32 -8.22
N ALA A 31 6.94 7.43 -7.71
CA ALA A 31 7.97 8.24 -8.32
C ALA A 31 8.70 7.48 -9.44
N LEU A 32 9.17 6.26 -9.15
CA LEU A 32 10.06 5.52 -10.04
C LEU A 32 9.39 5.02 -11.31
N LEU A 33 8.16 4.49 -11.24
CA LEU A 33 7.49 3.89 -12.40
C LEU A 33 7.11 4.91 -13.47
N PRO A 34 6.47 6.06 -13.15
CA PRO A 34 6.15 7.06 -14.18
C PRO A 34 7.41 7.68 -14.80
N ILE A 35 8.43 7.95 -13.98
CA ILE A 35 9.73 8.45 -14.47
C ILE A 35 10.39 7.43 -15.39
N SER A 36 10.46 6.17 -14.98
CA SER A 36 11.01 5.09 -15.81
C SER A 36 10.22 4.91 -17.09
N THR A 37 8.89 5.03 -17.03
CA THR A 37 8.02 4.96 -18.20
C THR A 37 8.27 6.13 -19.14
N TYR A 38 8.48 7.35 -18.63
CA TYR A 38 8.80 8.51 -19.47
C TYR A 38 10.09 8.29 -20.25
N PHE A 39 11.19 8.00 -19.56
CA PHE A 39 12.49 7.82 -20.21
C PHE A 39 12.53 6.55 -21.07
N GLY A 40 11.88 5.47 -20.64
CA GLY A 40 11.75 4.26 -21.46
C GLY A 40 10.96 4.52 -22.74
N SER A 41 9.82 5.20 -22.62
CA SER A 41 8.99 5.55 -23.78
C SER A 41 9.70 6.51 -24.72
N LEU A 42 10.43 7.51 -24.19
CA LEU A 42 11.17 8.48 -24.97
C LEU A 42 12.30 7.87 -25.80
N ASN A 43 12.93 6.79 -25.32
CA ASN A 43 14.07 6.16 -25.99
C ASN A 43 13.68 4.96 -26.85
N TYR A 44 12.63 4.20 -26.50
CA TYR A 44 12.29 2.94 -27.17
C TYR A 44 10.97 2.95 -27.95
N ILE A 45 9.96 3.68 -27.49
CA ILE A 45 8.60 3.62 -28.09
C ILE A 45 8.35 4.81 -29.00
N TRP A 46 8.74 6.01 -28.55
CA TRP A 46 8.49 7.29 -29.22
C TRP A 46 9.80 8.10 -29.28
N PRO A 47 10.78 7.67 -30.10
CA PRO A 47 12.12 8.26 -30.13
C PRO A 47 12.05 9.77 -30.37
N GLY A 48 12.44 10.54 -29.35
CA GLY A 48 12.50 12.00 -29.39
C GLY A 48 11.15 12.73 -29.26
N ASN A 49 10.02 12.03 -29.17
CA ASN A 49 8.72 12.68 -28.97
C ASN A 49 8.33 12.74 -27.49
N THR A 50 8.67 13.88 -26.88
CA THR A 50 8.44 14.13 -25.45
C THR A 50 6.96 14.18 -25.09
N THR A 51 6.07 14.58 -26.00
CA THR A 51 4.63 14.65 -25.74
C THR A 51 4.03 13.25 -25.57
N TYR A 52 4.31 12.32 -26.49
CA TYR A 52 3.81 10.94 -26.36
C TYR A 52 4.47 10.19 -25.19
N ALA A 53 5.74 10.45 -24.92
CA ALA A 53 6.42 9.92 -23.74
C ALA A 53 5.77 10.41 -22.42
N ALA A 54 5.44 11.71 -22.34
CA ALA A 54 4.75 12.28 -21.19
C ALA A 54 3.34 11.69 -21.01
N LEU A 55 2.58 11.55 -22.08
CA LEU A 55 1.26 10.90 -22.04
C LEU A 55 1.35 9.46 -21.52
N SER A 56 2.35 8.71 -21.99
CA SER A 56 2.59 7.33 -21.56
C SER A 56 2.94 7.27 -20.05
N ALA A 57 3.72 8.22 -19.55
CA ALA A 57 4.05 8.33 -18.13
C ALA A 57 2.84 8.67 -17.25
N VAL A 58 1.96 9.57 -17.72
CA VAL A 58 0.70 9.90 -17.02
C VAL A 58 -0.22 8.68 -16.98
N LEU A 59 -0.33 7.93 -18.07
CA LEU A 59 -1.09 6.67 -18.08
C LEU A 59 -0.52 5.66 -17.08
N ALA A 60 0.81 5.48 -17.05
CA ALA A 60 1.45 4.61 -16.08
C ALA A 60 1.20 5.05 -14.63
N ALA A 61 1.24 6.34 -14.34
CA ALA A 61 0.94 6.87 -13.00
C ALA A 61 -0.48 6.51 -12.54
N ASN A 62 -1.48 6.62 -13.44
CA ASN A 62 -2.85 6.24 -13.14
C ASN A 62 -3.00 4.73 -12.89
N ILE A 63 -2.26 3.89 -13.62
CA ILE A 63 -2.23 2.44 -13.38
C ILE A 63 -1.65 2.14 -11.99
N VAL A 64 -0.56 2.80 -11.61
CA VAL A 64 0.05 2.65 -10.27
C VAL A 64 -0.93 3.08 -9.17
N LEU A 65 -1.64 4.20 -9.37
CA LEU A 65 -2.65 4.68 -8.44
C LEU A 65 -3.77 3.65 -8.23
N VAL A 66 -4.32 3.10 -9.31
CA VAL A 66 -5.36 2.06 -9.23
C VAL A 66 -4.82 0.81 -8.54
N GLY A 67 -3.59 0.38 -8.88
CA GLY A 67 -2.93 -0.75 -8.23
C GLY A 67 -2.76 -0.54 -6.72
N TYR A 68 -2.32 0.65 -6.30
CA TYR A 68 -2.21 1.02 -4.89
C TYR A 68 -3.54 0.90 -4.17
N ILE A 69 -4.62 1.46 -4.74
CA ILE A 69 -5.95 1.42 -4.15
C ILE A 69 -6.42 -0.03 -3.94
N ILE A 70 -6.23 -0.89 -4.94
CA ILE A 70 -6.64 -2.30 -4.85
C ILE A 70 -5.87 -3.03 -3.74
N ILE A 71 -4.55 -2.85 -3.67
CA ILE A 71 -3.72 -3.53 -2.68
C ILE A 71 -4.00 -3.00 -1.27
N ALA A 72 -4.09 -1.68 -1.10
CA ALA A 72 -4.47 -1.06 0.16
C ALA A 72 -5.85 -1.54 0.64
N ALA A 73 -6.83 -1.67 -0.27
CA ALA A 73 -8.15 -2.17 0.07
C ALA A 73 -8.15 -3.66 0.47
N ARG A 74 -7.27 -4.48 -0.10
CA ARG A 74 -7.12 -5.90 0.29
C ARG A 74 -6.45 -6.03 1.65
N ASP A 75 -5.44 -5.22 1.90
CA ASP A 75 -4.68 -5.22 3.14
C ASP A 75 -5.54 -4.72 4.33
N ASP A 76 -6.37 -3.69 4.11
CA ASP A 76 -7.37 -3.23 5.08
C ASP A 76 -8.36 -4.34 5.47
N LYS A 77 -8.89 -5.09 4.50
CA LYS A 77 -9.78 -6.23 4.77
C LYS A 77 -9.09 -7.31 5.60
N SER A 78 -7.85 -7.68 5.26
CA SER A 78 -7.08 -8.69 5.99
C SER A 78 -6.86 -8.29 7.44
N SER A 79 -6.47 -7.03 7.69
CA SER A 79 -6.26 -6.49 9.03
C SER A 79 -7.54 -6.52 9.89
N ARG A 80 -8.69 -6.21 9.28
CA ARG A 80 -10.00 -6.25 9.97
C ARG A 80 -10.44 -7.66 10.33
N GLU A 81 -10.20 -8.64 9.45
CA GLU A 81 -10.51 -10.05 9.72
C GLU A 81 -9.63 -10.64 10.82
N GLU A 82 -8.34 -10.31 10.82
CA GLU A 82 -7.38 -10.76 11.84
C GLU A 82 -7.73 -10.19 13.21
N SER A 83 -8.10 -8.91 13.26
CA SER A 83 -8.56 -8.24 14.49
C SER A 83 -9.84 -8.87 15.06
N GLN A 84 -10.79 -9.25 14.21
CA GLN A 84 -12.02 -9.95 14.63
C GLN A 84 -11.75 -11.35 15.17
N ARG A 85 -10.82 -12.10 14.55
CA ARG A 85 -10.39 -13.42 15.04
C ARG A 85 -9.64 -13.32 16.37
N ALA A 86 -8.82 -12.29 16.56
CA ALA A 86 -8.13 -12.05 17.82
C ALA A 86 -9.13 -11.74 18.96
N ALA A 87 -10.13 -10.90 18.68
CA ALA A 87 -11.19 -10.57 19.65
C ALA A 87 -12.01 -11.80 20.06
N SER A 88 -12.48 -12.60 19.11
CA SER A 88 -13.29 -13.81 19.42
C SER A 88 -12.50 -14.87 20.19
N LYS A 89 -11.19 -14.99 19.94
CA LYS A 89 -10.30 -15.89 20.68
C LYS A 89 -10.07 -15.44 22.12
N LEU A 90 -10.03 -14.12 22.38
CA LEU A 90 -9.94 -13.56 23.73
C LEU A 90 -11.22 -13.80 24.52
N GLU A 91 -12.40 -13.61 23.91
CA GLU A 91 -13.69 -13.87 24.55
C GLU A 91 -13.86 -15.35 24.93
N SER A 92 -13.54 -16.27 24.01
CA SER A 92 -13.62 -17.72 24.28
C SER A 92 -12.69 -18.19 25.41
N LYS A 93 -11.59 -17.48 25.68
CA LYS A 93 -10.66 -17.81 26.77
C LYS A 93 -11.09 -17.21 28.12
N LYS A 94 -12.02 -16.26 28.13
CA LYS A 94 -12.56 -15.64 29.35
C LYS A 94 -13.75 -16.42 29.92
N GLU A 95 -14.43 -17.20 29.08
CA GLU A 95 -15.54 -18.09 29.47
C GLU A 95 -15.08 -19.49 29.93
N ARG A 96 -13.80 -19.84 29.81
CA ARG A 96 -13.19 -21.07 30.33
C ARG A 96 -12.36 -20.79 31.58
#